data_AF-A0ABD0QVH6-F1
#
_entry.id   AF-A0ABD0QVH6-F1
#
_cell.length_a   1.000
_cell.length_b   1.000
_cell.length_c   1.000
_cell.angle_alpha   90.00
_cell.angle_beta   90.00
_cell.angle_gamma   90.00
#
_symmetry.space_group_name_H-M   'P 1'
#
loop_
_entity.id
_entity.type
_entity.pdbx_description
1 polymer ?
#
loop_
_entity_poly.entity_id
_entity_poly.type
_entity_poly.pdbx_seq_one_letter_code
_entity_poly.pdbx_strand_id
1 'polypeptide(L)' 'MDGPFQDIELLKSRPAHMTVFMRYVFSQLLDPNPLLFYLSVEAYLGSSTKDARSLAPQICSHFLDHDA' A
#
# COMPACT_ATOMS: atom_id res chain seq x y z
N MET A 1 -13.98 -10.42 20.77
CA MET A 1 -12.57 -10.09 20.47
C MET A 1 -12.51 -9.60 19.06
N ASP A 2 -12.07 -8.38 18.93
CA ASP A 2 -11.80 -7.63 17.72
C ASP A 2 -10.82 -8.42 16.82
N GLY A 3 -11.24 -8.75 15.58
CA GLY A 3 -10.55 -9.68 14.68
C GLY A 3 -9.28 -9.11 14.03
N PRO A 4 -8.42 -9.93 13.39
CA PRO A 4 -7.07 -9.48 13.00
C PRO A 4 -7.01 -8.46 11.84
N PHE A 5 -8.14 -8.10 11.22
CA PHE A 5 -8.23 -7.28 9.99
C PHE A 5 -8.86 -5.90 10.20
N GLN A 6 -8.92 -5.41 11.44
CA GLN A 6 -9.57 -4.13 11.78
C GLN A 6 -8.65 -2.91 11.80
N ASP A 7 -7.34 -3.12 11.76
CA ASP A 7 -6.33 -2.08 11.88
C ASP A 7 -5.19 -2.37 10.89
N ILE A 8 -4.94 -1.42 9.99
CA ILE A 8 -3.90 -1.53 8.97
C ILE A 8 -2.49 -1.48 9.56
N GLU A 9 -2.28 -0.76 10.67
CA GLU A 9 -1.01 -0.73 11.37
C GLU A 9 -0.72 -2.09 12.03
N LEU A 10 -1.75 -2.72 12.60
CA LEU A 10 -1.65 -4.09 13.10
C LEU A 10 -1.32 -5.08 11.97
N LEU A 11 -1.96 -4.95 10.80
CA LEU A 11 -1.70 -5.81 9.65
C LEU A 11 -0.27 -5.66 9.11
N LYS A 12 0.28 -4.44 9.06
CA LYS A 12 1.67 -4.18 8.64
C LYS A 12 2.70 -4.94 9.48
N SER A 13 2.44 -5.09 10.78
CA SER A 13 3.29 -5.89 11.68
C SER A 13 3.11 -7.41 11.53
N ARG A 14 2.12 -7.86 10.74
CA ARG A 14 1.70 -9.27 10.62
C ARG A 14 1.71 -9.71 9.14
N PRO A 15 2.88 -10.04 8.57
CA PRO A 15 3.02 -10.27 7.12
C PRO A 15 2.09 -11.37 6.57
N ALA A 16 1.83 -12.43 7.35
CA ALA A 16 0.90 -13.48 6.96
C ALA A 16 -0.56 -12.96 6.83
N HIS A 17 -1.01 -12.13 7.77
CA HIS A 17 -2.35 -11.53 7.71
C HIS A 17 -2.42 -10.47 6.61
N MET A 18 -1.37 -9.65 6.44
CA MET A 18 -1.28 -8.70 5.33
C MET A 18 -1.37 -9.41 3.98
N THR A 19 -0.74 -10.57 3.81
CA THR A 19 -0.81 -11.36 2.56
C THR A 19 -2.24 -11.84 2.28
N VAL A 20 -2.95 -12.31 3.30
CA VAL A 20 -4.37 -12.69 3.16
C VAL A 20 -5.23 -11.49 2.78
N PHE A 21 -5.00 -10.33 3.41
CA PHE A 21 -5.70 -9.09 3.10
C PHE A 21 -5.41 -8.62 1.67
N MET A 22 -4.15 -8.60 1.23
CA MET A 22 -3.76 -8.28 -0.15
C MET A 22 -4.41 -9.22 -1.15
N ARG A 23 -4.42 -10.54 -0.88
CA ARG A 23 -5.10 -11.52 -1.75
C ARG A 23 -6.59 -11.21 -1.86
N TYR A 24 -7.25 -10.87 -0.75
CA TYR A 24 -8.65 -10.45 -0.77
C TYR A 24 -8.85 -9.20 -1.63
N VAL A 25 -8.04 -8.15 -1.42
CA VAL A 25 -8.11 -6.90 -2.19
C VAL A 25 -7.92 -7.17 -3.70
N PHE A 26 -6.88 -7.90 -4.09
CA PHE A 26 -6.57 -8.17 -5.50
C PHE A 26 -7.55 -9.12 -6.19
N SER A 27 -8.25 -9.97 -5.44
CA SER A 27 -9.15 -10.98 -6.03
C SER A 27 -10.62 -10.59 -5.98
N GLN A 28 -11.01 -9.78 -4.98
CA GLN A 28 -12.43 -9.53 -4.67
C GLN A 28 -12.84 -8.06 -4.72
N LEU A 29 -11.91 -7.11 -4.61
CA LEU A 29 -12.23 -5.69 -4.77
C LEU A 29 -11.98 -5.24 -6.20
N LEU A 30 -12.82 -4.32 -6.67
CA LEU A 30 -12.75 -3.77 -8.03
C LEU A 30 -11.51 -2.88 -8.24
N ASP A 31 -10.98 -2.29 -7.17
CA ASP A 31 -9.85 -1.37 -7.25
C ASP A 31 -8.79 -1.64 -6.17
N PRO A 32 -7.59 -2.14 -6.54
CA PRO A 32 -6.49 -2.34 -5.61
C PRO A 32 -5.68 -1.06 -5.33
N ASN A 33 -5.89 0.01 -6.10
CA ASN A 33 -5.05 1.21 -6.08
C ASN A 33 -5.00 1.88 -4.70
N PRO A 34 -6.08 1.98 -3.90
CA PRO A 34 -5.99 2.58 -2.57
C PRO A 34 -4.97 1.89 -1.64
N LEU A 35 -4.92 0.55 -1.67
CA LEU A 35 -3.95 -0.21 -0.87
C LEU A 35 -2.53 -0.06 -1.43
N LEU A 36 -2.38 -0.17 -2.75
CA LEU A 36 -1.08 -0.03 -3.41
C LEU A 36 -0.48 1.36 -3.24
N PHE A 37 -1.30 2.41 -3.32
CA PHE A 37 -0.91 3.79 -3.06
C PHE A 37 -0.44 3.95 -1.62
N TYR A 38 -1.22 3.50 -0.64
CA TYR A 38 -0.85 3.57 0.78
C TYR A 38 0.50 2.89 1.06
N LEU A 39 0.69 1.66 0.57
CA LEU A 39 1.94 0.92 0.77
C LEU A 39 3.14 1.56 0.04
N SER A 40 2.91 2.15 -1.13
CA SER A 40 3.95 2.85 -1.88
C SER A 40 4.39 4.13 -1.17
N VAL A 41 3.45 4.88 -0.59
CA VAL A 41 3.74 6.07 0.23
C VAL A 41 4.50 5.68 1.50
N GLU A 42 4.12 4.58 2.18
CA GLU A 42 4.87 4.08 3.33
C GLU A 42 6.32 3.74 2.97
N ALA A 43 6.54 3.08 1.84
CA ALA A 43 7.88 2.80 1.33
C ALA A 43 8.66 4.10 1.03
N TYR A 44 8.01 5.11 0.45
CA TYR A 44 8.61 6.42 0.22
C TYR A 44 9.03 7.11 1.53
N LEU A 45 8.14 7.14 2.54
CA LEU A 45 8.41 7.77 3.83
C LEU A 45 9.52 7.07 4.62
N GLY A 46 9.64 5.75 4.47
CA GLY A 46 10.72 4.96 5.08
C GLY A 46 12.06 4.98 4.32
N SER A 47 12.12 5.61 3.14
CA SER A 47 13.29 5.56 2.26
C SER A 47 14.31 6.67 2.52
N SER A 48 15.55 6.47 2.03
CA SER A 48 16.56 7.53 2.05
C SER A 48 16.18 8.66 1.09
N THR A 49 16.70 9.87 1.30
CA THR A 49 16.46 11.01 0.37
C THR A 49 16.88 10.72 -1.08
N LYS A 50 17.82 9.79 -1.29
CA LYS A 50 18.23 9.36 -2.64
C LYS A 50 17.14 8.49 -3.28
N ASP A 51 16.62 7.51 -2.55
CA ASP A 51 15.63 6.56 -3.06
C ASP A 51 14.24 7.22 -3.17
N ALA A 52 13.88 8.07 -2.20
CA ALA A 52 12.66 8.88 -2.19
C ALA A 52 12.50 9.69 -3.48
N ARG A 53 13.60 10.29 -3.97
CA ARG A 53 13.61 11.06 -5.23
C ARG A 53 13.28 10.22 -6.46
N SER A 54 13.57 8.92 -6.43
CA SER A 54 13.21 7.99 -7.51
C SER A 54 11.79 7.45 -7.37
N LEU A 55 11.29 7.30 -6.13
CA LEU A 55 9.96 6.76 -5.84
C LEU A 55 8.85 7.79 -6.06
N ALA A 56 9.05 9.04 -5.66
CA ALA A 56 8.05 10.10 -5.75
C ALA A 56 7.41 10.26 -7.14
N PRO A 57 8.18 10.40 -8.26
CA PRO A 57 7.56 10.54 -9.57
C PRO A 57 6.79 9.28 -10.00
N GLN A 58 7.25 8.09 -9.62
CA GLN A 58 6.54 6.85 -9.91
C GLN A 58 5.19 6.79 -9.18
N ILE A 59 5.18 7.15 -7.88
CA ILE A 59 3.95 7.21 -7.07
C ILE A 59 2.95 8.21 -7.66
N CYS A 60 3.41 9.40 -8.06
CA CYS A 60 2.53 10.37 -8.70
C CYS A 60 1.96 9.82 -10.02
N SER A 61 2.82 9.30 -10.90
CA SER A 61 2.39 8.82 -12.22
C SER A 61 1.44 7.62 -12.17
N HIS A 62 1.58 6.74 -11.18
CA HIS A 62 0.77 5.53 -11.08
C HIS A 62 -0.55 5.71 -10.31
N PHE A 63 -0.69 6.79 -9.51
CA PHE A 63 -1.83 6.90 -8.59
C PHE A 63 -2.49 8.29 -8.54
N LEU A 64 -1.83 9.36 -8.99
CA LEU A 64 -2.30 10.75 -8.82
C LEU A 64 -2.50 11.49 -10.14
N ASP A 65 -1.85 11.06 -11.22
CA ASP A 65 -2.07 11.63 -12.55
C ASP A 65 -3.51 11.34 -13.02
N HIS A 66 -4.05 12.20 -13.88
CA HIS A 66 -5.45 12.12 -14.34
C HIS A 66 -5.77 10.81 -15.07
N ASP A 67 -4.75 10.22 -15.71
CA ASP A 67 -4.86 9.01 -16.52
C ASP A 67 -4.42 7.74 -15.76
N ALA A 68 -4.22 7.83 -14.44
CA ALA A 68 -3.77 6.72 -13.58
C ALA A 68 -4.88 5.70 -13.26
#